data_AF-A0A645FGC2-F1
#
_entry.id   AF-A0A645FGC2-F1
#
_cell.length_a   1.000
_cell.length_b   1.000
_cell.length_c   1.000
_cell.angle_alpha   90.00
_cell.angle_beta   90.00
_cell.angle_gamma   90.00
#
_symmetry.space_group_name_H-M   'P 1'
#
loop_
_entity.id
_entity.type
_entity.pdbx_description
1 polymer ?
#
loop_
_entity_poly.entity_id
_entity_poly.type
_entity_poly.pdbx_seq_one_letter_code
_entity_poly.pdbx_strand_id
1 'polypeptide(L)'
;MQDENGNGLPDDMWYELKGSVYGTKQHIARYALTYFRPKGNEIFWVDNLGNTGAGSALSGGITKYPNFVPGDRVTFVGTCLQSTMNEGGIITNPGYDWGYVDNVNSRTGFYIEDAVQADGTPANLKYIDFVKVHTGKNVDAKILGEVSTETSAAFDLHLKNK
;
A
#
# COMPACT_ATOMS: atom_id res chain seq x y z
N MET A 1 10.15 -9.97 -2.79
CA MET A 1 11.60 -9.86 -2.54
C MET A 1 12.18 -11.25 -2.46
N GLN A 2 13.40 -11.42 -2.95
CA GLN A 2 14.20 -12.64 -2.78
C GLN A 2 15.11 -12.44 -1.57
N ASP A 3 15.30 -13.48 -0.77
CA ASP A 3 16.35 -13.57 0.26
C ASP A 3 17.67 -13.91 -0.45
N GLU A 4 18.34 -12.89 -0.98
CA GLU A 4 19.56 -13.04 -1.76
C GLU A 4 20.76 -13.38 -0.87
N ASN A 5 20.72 -12.96 0.39
CA ASN A 5 21.80 -13.17 1.35
C ASN A 5 21.61 -14.45 2.21
N GLY A 6 20.41 -15.03 2.22
CA GLY A 6 20.08 -16.31 2.86
C GLY A 6 19.94 -16.23 4.39
N ASN A 7 19.69 -15.05 4.95
CA ASN A 7 19.59 -14.85 6.40
C ASN A 7 18.18 -15.11 6.97
N GLY A 8 17.18 -15.34 6.12
CA GLY A 8 15.78 -15.54 6.50
C GLY A 8 15.11 -14.26 7.01
N LEU A 9 15.65 -13.08 6.70
CA LEU A 9 15.14 -11.78 7.12
C LEU A 9 14.66 -10.95 5.92
N PRO A 10 13.65 -10.08 6.12
CA PRO A 10 13.09 -9.28 5.05
C PRO A 10 13.92 -8.00 4.76
N ASP A 11 15.23 -8.11 4.58
CA ASP A 11 16.18 -6.99 4.53
C ASP A 11 16.98 -6.81 3.22
N ASP A 12 16.67 -7.61 2.18
CA ASP A 12 17.18 -7.44 0.82
C ASP A 12 16.37 -6.42 -0.03
N MET A 13 16.57 -6.45 -1.35
CA MET A 13 15.95 -5.50 -2.29
C MET A 13 14.43 -5.73 -2.44
N TRP A 14 13.66 -4.69 -2.15
CA TRP A 14 12.23 -4.66 -2.42
C TRP A 14 11.93 -4.22 -3.86
N TYR A 15 10.98 -4.91 -4.50
CA TYR A 15 10.50 -4.63 -5.85
C TYR A 15 9.01 -4.31 -5.81
N GLU A 16 8.57 -3.39 -6.66
CA GLU A 16 7.15 -3.12 -6.89
C GLU A 16 6.60 -4.10 -7.92
N LEU A 17 5.37 -4.57 -7.74
CA LEU A 17 4.63 -5.24 -8.81
C LEU A 17 3.85 -4.19 -9.60
N LYS A 18 3.97 -4.22 -10.93
CA LYS A 18 3.11 -3.43 -11.80
C LYS A 18 1.65 -3.79 -11.55
N GLY A 19 0.79 -2.81 -11.74
CA GLY A 19 -0.65 -2.95 -11.79
C GLY A 19 -1.22 -2.17 -12.96
N SER A 20 -2.54 -2.20 -13.11
CA SER A 20 -3.22 -1.61 -14.28
C SER A 20 -3.00 -0.11 -14.46
N VAL A 21 -2.62 0.62 -13.40
CA VAL A 21 -2.37 2.06 -13.46
C VAL A 21 -0.90 2.44 -13.37
N TYR A 22 0.00 1.46 -13.38
CA TYR A 22 1.44 1.70 -13.31
C TYR A 22 1.93 2.65 -14.42
N GLY A 23 2.71 3.66 -14.05
CA GLY A 23 3.26 4.65 -14.98
C GLY A 23 2.22 5.64 -15.55
N THR A 24 0.98 5.59 -15.09
CA THR A 24 -0.04 6.60 -15.40
C THR A 24 -0.08 7.70 -14.34
N LYS A 25 -0.85 8.77 -14.57
CA LYS A 25 -1.09 9.83 -13.56
C LYS A 25 -1.73 9.33 -12.25
N GLN A 26 -2.32 8.13 -12.27
CA GLN A 26 -2.95 7.50 -11.11
C GLN A 26 -1.94 6.75 -10.23
N HIS A 27 -0.67 6.66 -10.65
CA HIS A 27 0.43 5.99 -9.97
C HIS A 27 1.52 7.01 -9.63
N ILE A 28 1.72 7.23 -8.34
CA ILE A 28 2.75 8.13 -7.80
C ILE A 28 3.82 7.26 -7.14
N ALA A 29 4.88 6.97 -7.90
CA ALA A 29 6.05 6.28 -7.36
C ALA A 29 6.84 7.18 -6.41
N ARG A 30 7.62 6.57 -5.51
CA ARG A 30 8.49 7.28 -4.55
C ARG A 30 7.73 8.31 -3.71
N TYR A 31 6.47 8.02 -3.42
CA TYR A 31 5.65 8.80 -2.52
C TYR A 31 6.15 8.58 -1.09
N ALA A 32 6.29 9.66 -0.34
CA ALA A 32 6.63 9.63 1.07
C ALA A 32 5.56 10.36 1.86
N LEU A 33 4.98 9.67 2.85
CA LEU A 33 3.92 10.18 3.71
C LEU A 33 4.41 10.18 5.15
N THR A 34 4.45 11.36 5.75
CA THR A 34 4.89 11.54 7.13
C THR A 34 3.70 11.87 8.02
N TYR A 35 3.40 10.99 8.98
CA TYR A 35 2.42 11.22 10.02
C TYR A 35 3.08 11.72 11.30
N PHE A 36 2.43 12.68 11.97
CA PHE A 36 2.88 13.22 13.25
C PHE A 36 2.07 12.62 14.41
N ARG A 37 2.74 12.30 15.51
CA ARG A 37 2.12 11.77 16.71
C ARG A 37 1.04 12.76 17.20
N PRO A 38 -0.19 12.30 17.41
CA PRO A 38 -1.29 13.16 17.82
C PRO A 38 -1.04 13.72 19.23
N LYS A 39 -1.28 15.02 19.43
CA LYS A 39 -1.35 15.67 20.75
C LYS A 39 -2.79 15.90 21.22
N GLY A 40 -3.76 15.50 20.40
CA GLY A 40 -5.19 15.63 20.62
C GLY A 40 -5.93 14.59 19.79
N ASN A 41 -7.09 14.96 19.25
CA ASN A 41 -7.96 14.01 18.54
C ASN A 41 -7.63 13.86 17.04
N GLU A 42 -6.53 14.46 16.56
CA GLU A 42 -6.16 14.45 15.14
C GLU A 42 -4.72 14.00 14.93
N ILE A 43 -4.52 13.18 13.90
CA ILE A 43 -3.23 12.83 13.33
C ILE A 43 -3.02 13.68 12.09
N PHE A 44 -2.01 14.54 12.13
CA PHE A 44 -1.60 15.34 10.98
C PHE A 44 -0.64 14.56 10.10
N TRP A 45 -0.64 14.86 8.81
CA TRP A 45 0.33 14.34 7.87
C TRP A 45 0.75 15.37 6.82
N VAL A 46 1.94 15.14 6.27
CA VAL A 46 2.49 15.85 5.12
C VAL A 46 3.08 14.83 4.15
N ASP A 47 2.94 15.08 2.85
CA ASP A 47 3.60 14.27 1.83
C ASP A 47 4.77 15.01 1.16
N ASN A 48 5.58 14.27 0.41
CA ASN A 48 6.71 14.83 -0.33
C ASN A 48 6.32 15.65 -1.56
N LEU A 49 5.03 15.80 -1.85
CA LEU A 49 4.50 16.69 -2.89
C LEU A 49 4.05 18.04 -2.30
N GLY A 50 4.15 18.22 -0.98
CA GLY A 50 3.75 19.43 -0.26
C GLY A 50 2.28 19.47 0.15
N ASN A 51 1.53 18.37 -0.04
CA ASN A 51 0.16 18.28 0.45
C ASN A 51 0.17 17.97 1.95
N THR A 52 -0.88 18.43 2.63
CA THR A 52 -1.10 18.19 4.05
C THR A 52 -2.52 17.73 4.30
N GLY A 53 -2.73 17.00 5.38
CA GLY A 53 -4.06 16.68 5.86
C GLY A 53 -4.07 16.27 7.32
N ALA A 54 -5.28 15.98 7.80
CA ALA A 54 -5.53 15.50 9.15
C ALA A 54 -6.64 14.45 9.10
N GLY A 55 -6.60 13.52 10.06
CA GLY A 55 -7.66 12.54 10.27
C GLY A 55 -7.81 12.24 11.76
N SER A 56 -8.92 11.60 12.15
CA SER A 56 -9.15 11.25 13.56
C SER A 56 -8.01 10.40 14.11
N ALA A 57 -7.49 10.78 15.27
CA ALA A 57 -6.48 10.01 15.99
C ALA A 57 -7.04 8.73 16.60
N LEU A 58 -8.38 8.63 16.74
CA LEU A 58 -9.06 7.54 17.39
C LEU A 58 -10.16 6.94 16.48
N SER A 59 -10.33 5.62 16.53
CA SER A 59 -11.52 4.93 16.06
C SER A 59 -11.92 3.88 17.08
N GLY A 60 -13.17 3.93 17.57
CA GLY A 60 -13.65 3.00 18.60
C GLY A 60 -12.81 2.99 19.89
N GLY A 61 -12.16 4.11 20.24
CA GLY A 61 -11.27 4.20 21.41
C GLY A 61 -9.85 3.66 21.19
N ILE A 62 -9.53 3.18 19.99
CA ILE A 62 -8.20 2.69 19.61
C ILE A 62 -7.45 3.79 18.84
N THR A 63 -6.18 3.99 19.18
CA THR A 63 -5.30 4.92 18.46
C THR A 63 -5.03 4.45 17.03
N LYS A 64 -5.22 5.34 16.05
CA LYS A 64 -4.80 5.12 14.66
C LYS A 64 -3.30 5.39 14.45
N TYR A 65 -2.64 6.02 15.43
CA TYR A 65 -1.19 6.22 15.39
C TYR A 65 -0.47 5.01 16.00
N PRO A 66 0.54 4.42 15.33
CA PRO A 66 1.19 3.21 15.83
C PRO A 66 1.99 3.47 17.11
N ASN A 67 1.66 2.73 18.19
CA ASN A 67 2.31 2.89 19.49
C ASN A 67 3.80 2.50 19.51
N PHE A 68 4.22 1.64 18.58
CA PHE A 68 5.60 1.13 18.50
C PHE A 68 6.59 2.12 17.87
N VAL A 69 6.11 3.19 17.23
CA VAL A 69 6.99 4.20 16.63
C VAL A 69 7.71 4.96 17.74
N PRO A 70 9.05 4.99 17.77
CA PRO A 70 9.78 5.89 18.65
C PRO A 70 9.73 7.32 18.10
N GLY A 71 9.43 8.31 18.95
CA GLY A 71 9.48 9.73 18.56
C GLY A 71 8.13 10.35 18.16
N ASP A 72 8.18 11.51 17.51
CA ASP A 72 7.02 12.38 17.22
C ASP A 72 6.46 12.23 15.80
N ARG A 73 7.09 11.41 14.95
CA ARG A 73 6.69 11.20 13.55
C ARG A 73 7.11 9.85 13.01
N VAL A 74 6.41 9.39 11.98
CA VAL A 74 6.77 8.21 11.18
C VAL A 74 6.60 8.53 9.71
N THR A 75 7.53 8.08 8.88
CA THR A 75 7.47 8.24 7.42
C THR A 75 7.35 6.88 6.76
N PHE A 76 6.34 6.73 5.91
CA PHE A 76 6.19 5.59 5.01
C PHE A 76 6.59 6.00 3.61
N VAL A 77 7.31 5.13 2.92
CA VAL A 77 7.75 5.34 1.54
C VAL A 77 7.26 4.21 0.66
N GLY A 78 6.83 4.53 -0.56
CA GLY A 78 6.35 3.53 -1.52
C GLY A 78 5.60 4.17 -2.67
N THR A 79 4.58 3.46 -3.15
CA THR A 79 3.67 3.92 -4.20
C THR A 79 2.37 4.43 -3.58
N CYS A 80 1.90 5.58 -4.06
CA CYS A 80 0.56 6.09 -3.80
C CYS A 80 -0.30 6.02 -5.07
N LEU A 81 -1.52 5.57 -4.92
CA LEU A 81 -2.52 5.40 -5.96
C LEU A 81 -3.60 6.46 -5.80
N GLN A 82 -4.06 7.01 -6.92
CA GLN A 82 -5.14 7.99 -6.90
C GLN A 82 -6.42 7.41 -6.27
N SER A 83 -7.15 8.22 -5.50
CA SER A 83 -8.46 7.80 -5.01
C SER A 83 -9.39 7.45 -6.17
N THR A 84 -10.06 6.30 -6.07
CA THR A 84 -11.17 5.92 -6.93
C THR A 84 -12.52 6.21 -6.28
N MET A 85 -12.52 6.73 -5.05
CA MET A 85 -13.73 7.00 -4.28
C MET A 85 -14.72 7.88 -5.05
N ASN A 86 -15.99 7.48 -5.06
CA ASN A 86 -17.10 8.30 -5.50
C ASN A 86 -17.89 8.73 -4.26
N GLU A 87 -18.00 10.03 -4.03
CA GLU A 87 -18.69 10.63 -2.88
C GLU A 87 -20.12 11.10 -3.20
N GLY A 88 -20.78 10.47 -4.18
CA GLY A 88 -22.18 10.73 -4.52
C GLY A 88 -23.17 10.23 -3.46
N GLY A 89 -24.45 10.08 -3.83
CA GLY A 89 -25.49 9.60 -2.91
C GLY A 89 -25.22 8.22 -2.31
N ILE A 90 -24.47 7.37 -3.02
CA ILE A 90 -23.88 6.14 -2.49
C ILE A 90 -22.36 6.29 -2.60
N ILE A 91 -21.67 6.19 -1.46
CA ILE A 91 -20.22 6.22 -1.42
C ILE A 91 -19.69 4.87 -1.91
N THR A 92 -18.82 4.89 -2.93
CA THR A 92 -18.20 3.66 -3.47
C THR A 92 -16.69 3.82 -3.61
N ASN A 93 -15.95 2.71 -3.51
CA ASN A 93 -14.49 2.65 -3.69
C ASN A 93 -14.15 1.57 -4.75
N PRO A 94 -14.33 1.84 -6.05
CA PRO A 94 -14.02 0.87 -7.10
C PRO A 94 -12.55 0.43 -7.03
N GLY A 95 -12.32 -0.85 -7.24
CA GLY A 95 -10.99 -1.39 -7.47
C GLY A 95 -10.40 -0.93 -8.80
N TYR A 96 -9.11 -1.19 -8.98
CA TYR A 96 -8.43 -1.06 -10.28
C TYR A 96 -8.59 -2.34 -11.12
N ASP A 97 -8.12 -2.38 -12.36
CA ASP A 97 -8.36 -3.56 -13.20
C ASP A 97 -7.54 -4.78 -12.75
N TRP A 98 -6.28 -4.62 -12.33
CA TRP A 98 -5.43 -5.73 -11.88
C TRP A 98 -4.19 -5.25 -11.10
N GLY A 99 -3.53 -6.18 -10.39
CA GLY A 99 -2.22 -5.95 -9.77
C GLY A 99 -2.27 -5.25 -8.41
N TYR A 100 -3.44 -5.24 -7.76
CA TYR A 100 -3.64 -4.65 -6.44
C TYR A 100 -4.38 -5.62 -5.53
N VAL A 101 -4.02 -5.63 -4.25
CA VAL A 101 -4.67 -6.46 -3.22
C VAL A 101 -6.04 -5.87 -2.89
N ASP A 102 -6.93 -6.69 -2.32
CA ASP A 102 -8.29 -6.30 -1.95
C ASP A 102 -9.07 -5.72 -3.14
N ASN A 103 -8.95 -6.43 -4.27
CA ASN A 103 -9.49 -6.00 -5.55
C ASN A 103 -10.16 -7.19 -6.23
N VAL A 104 -11.41 -7.01 -6.63
CA VAL A 104 -12.21 -8.06 -7.30
C VAL A 104 -12.12 -7.84 -8.80
N ASN A 105 -11.29 -8.64 -9.46
CA ASN A 105 -11.03 -8.54 -10.90
C ASN A 105 -10.98 -9.93 -11.56
N SER A 106 -10.90 -9.93 -12.90
CA SER A 106 -10.80 -11.15 -13.70
C SER A 106 -9.41 -11.79 -13.67
N ARG A 107 -8.36 -10.98 -13.46
CA ARG A 107 -6.97 -11.45 -13.35
C ARG A 107 -6.68 -11.95 -11.94
N THR A 108 -6.84 -13.25 -11.72
CA THR A 108 -6.57 -13.86 -10.41
C THR A 108 -5.09 -13.82 -10.04
N GLY A 109 -4.81 -13.34 -8.83
CA GLY A 109 -3.49 -13.41 -8.20
C GLY A 109 -2.49 -12.39 -8.70
N PHE A 110 -1.23 -12.61 -8.31
CA PHE A 110 -0.09 -11.78 -8.67
C PHE A 110 0.91 -12.60 -9.45
N TYR A 111 1.56 -11.96 -10.39
CA TYR A 111 2.50 -12.57 -11.31
C TYR A 111 3.87 -11.98 -11.04
N ILE A 112 4.86 -12.83 -10.81
CA ILE A 112 6.20 -12.39 -10.42
C ILE A 112 6.90 -11.62 -11.56
N GLU A 113 6.51 -11.89 -12.80
CA GLU A 113 6.97 -11.17 -14.00
C GLU A 113 6.53 -9.71 -14.04
N ASP A 114 5.52 -9.30 -13.25
CA ASP A 114 5.14 -7.90 -13.12
C ASP A 114 6.09 -7.10 -12.22
N ALA A 115 7.04 -7.77 -11.55
CA ALA A 115 8.02 -7.12 -10.69
C ALA A 115 8.96 -6.21 -11.49
N VAL A 116 9.20 -5.01 -10.96
CA VAL A 116 10.07 -4.01 -11.57
C VAL A 116 11.14 -3.45 -10.65
N GLN A 117 12.24 -3.09 -11.28
CA GLN A 117 13.30 -2.26 -10.71
C GLN A 117 12.80 -0.83 -10.45
N ALA A 118 13.58 -0.06 -9.68
CA ALA A 118 13.27 1.34 -9.37
C ALA A 118 13.25 2.29 -10.59
N ASP A 119 13.76 1.85 -11.73
CA ASP A 119 13.72 2.54 -13.03
C ASP A 119 12.58 2.04 -13.95
N GLY A 120 11.80 1.06 -13.50
CA GLY A 120 10.68 0.47 -14.22
C GLY A 120 11.04 -0.68 -15.18
N THR A 121 12.32 -1.03 -15.31
CA THR A 121 12.75 -2.22 -16.06
C THR A 121 12.32 -3.51 -15.35
N PRO A 122 12.14 -4.63 -16.07
CA PRO A 122 11.76 -5.90 -15.45
C PRO A 122 12.78 -6.35 -14.40
N ALA A 123 12.30 -6.74 -13.22
CA ALA A 123 13.16 -7.25 -12.15
C ALA A 123 13.63 -8.69 -12.42
N ASN A 124 12.91 -9.44 -13.25
CA ASN A 124 13.24 -10.83 -13.62
C ASN A 124 13.51 -11.73 -12.39
N LEU A 125 12.67 -11.61 -11.36
CA LEU A 125 12.78 -12.42 -10.17
C LEU A 125 12.60 -13.90 -10.51
N LYS A 126 13.34 -14.76 -9.82
CA LYS A 126 13.31 -16.21 -9.97
C LYS A 126 12.34 -16.86 -9.00
N TYR A 127 12.17 -16.27 -7.82
CA TYR A 127 11.29 -16.75 -6.74
C TYR A 127 10.93 -15.59 -5.79
N ILE A 128 10.08 -15.87 -4.80
CA ILE A 128 9.64 -14.92 -3.78
C ILE A 128 9.79 -15.57 -2.41
N ASP A 129 10.56 -14.95 -1.53
CA ASP A 129 10.64 -15.33 -0.12
C ASP A 129 9.75 -14.45 0.75
N PHE A 130 9.70 -13.15 0.44
CA PHE A 130 8.93 -12.17 1.19
C PHE A 130 7.98 -11.36 0.31
N VAL A 131 6.76 -11.22 0.80
CA VAL A 131 5.72 -10.34 0.26
C VAL A 131 5.42 -9.24 1.28
N LYS A 132 5.35 -8.01 0.81
CA LYS A 132 4.92 -6.86 1.60
C LYS A 132 3.62 -6.33 1.00
N VAL A 133 2.60 -6.20 1.84
CA VAL A 133 1.36 -5.50 1.47
C VAL A 133 1.26 -4.27 2.35
N HIS A 134 0.90 -3.15 1.73
CA HIS A 134 0.57 -1.91 2.43
C HIS A 134 -0.57 -1.22 1.70
N THR A 135 -1.29 -0.35 2.42
CA THR A 135 -2.31 0.50 1.80
C THR A 135 -1.63 1.50 0.87
N GLY A 136 -2.06 1.50 -0.39
CA GLY A 136 -1.53 2.39 -1.43
C GLY A 136 -2.34 3.66 -1.62
N LYS A 137 -3.38 3.93 -0.84
CA LYS A 137 -4.26 5.11 -0.95
C LYS A 137 -4.14 5.96 0.30
N ASN A 138 -3.97 7.27 0.16
CA ASN A 138 -4.07 8.23 1.26
C ASN A 138 -5.42 8.97 1.17
N VAL A 139 -6.48 8.32 1.66
CA VAL A 139 -7.87 8.79 1.49
C VAL A 139 -8.64 8.65 2.80
N ASP A 140 -9.39 9.69 3.13
CA ASP A 140 -10.41 9.69 4.18
C ASP A 140 -11.79 9.54 3.53
N ALA A 141 -12.42 8.37 3.73
CA ALA A 141 -13.74 8.02 3.20
C ALA A 141 -14.90 8.61 4.04
N LYS A 142 -14.63 9.65 4.84
CA LYS A 142 -15.63 10.44 5.57
C LYS A 142 -16.42 9.57 6.55
N ILE A 143 -17.73 9.46 6.34
CA ILE A 143 -18.61 8.67 7.21
C ILE A 143 -18.26 7.17 7.20
N LEU A 144 -17.59 6.69 6.15
CA LEU A 144 -17.10 5.31 6.09
C LEU A 144 -15.75 5.11 6.80
N GLY A 145 -15.08 6.18 7.21
CA GLY A 145 -13.79 6.12 7.89
C GLY A 145 -12.61 6.00 6.94
N GLU A 146 -11.64 5.14 7.25
CA GLU A 146 -10.45 4.91 6.43
C GLU A 146 -10.72 4.00 5.23
N VAL A 147 -9.86 4.12 4.21
CA VAL A 147 -9.68 3.07 3.20
C VAL A 147 -8.49 2.23 3.62
N SER A 148 -8.73 1.01 4.08
CA SER A 148 -7.71 0.02 4.43
C SER A 148 -7.51 -1.00 3.32
N THR A 149 -6.54 -1.88 3.51
CA THR A 149 -6.32 -3.03 2.64
C THR A 149 -6.47 -4.29 3.48
N GLU A 150 -7.45 -5.10 3.12
CA GLU A 150 -7.72 -6.38 3.76
C GLU A 150 -7.04 -7.51 2.99
N THR A 151 -6.29 -8.35 3.69
CA THR A 151 -5.59 -9.47 3.07
C THR A 151 -5.81 -10.76 3.83
N SER A 152 -5.84 -11.87 3.11
CA SER A 152 -5.64 -13.20 3.69
C SER A 152 -4.16 -13.60 3.58
N ALA A 153 -3.81 -14.80 4.07
CA ALA A 153 -2.47 -15.34 3.88
C ALA A 153 -2.12 -15.41 2.38
N ALA A 154 -0.85 -15.12 2.06
CA ALA A 154 -0.34 -15.32 0.72
C ALA A 154 -0.26 -16.83 0.41
N PHE A 155 -0.61 -17.21 -0.82
CA PHE A 155 -0.52 -18.59 -1.30
C PHE A 155 0.11 -18.62 -2.68
N ASP A 156 1.03 -19.56 -2.90
CA ASP A 156 1.51 -19.89 -4.24
C ASP A 156 0.42 -20.69 -4.98
N LEU A 157 -0.10 -20.11 -6.07
CA LEU A 157 -1.15 -20.72 -6.88
C LEU A 157 -0.64 -21.92 -7.70
N HIS A 158 0.66 -22.05 -7.93
CA HIS A 158 1.24 -23.23 -8.56
C HIS A 158 1.19 -24.47 -7.65
N LEU A 159 1.09 -24.28 -6.33
CA LEU A 159 0.93 -25.37 -5.37
C LEU A 159 -0.53 -25.81 -5.23
N LYS A 160 -1.51 -24.97 -5.57
CA LYS A 160 -2.94 -25.32 -5.47
C LYS A 160 -3.45 -26.21 -6.61
N ASN A 161 -2.73 -26.26 -7.73
CA ASN A 161 -3.06 -27.08 -8.89
C ASN A 161 -2.29 -28.41 -8.95
N LYS A 162 -1.68 -28.82 -7.83
CA LYS A 162 -1.06 -30.14 -7.62
C LYS A 162 -1.85 -30.90 -6.56
#